data_AF-A0A952NWP6-F1
#
_entry.id   AF-A0A952NWP6-F1
#
_cell.length_a   1.000
_cell.length_b   1.000
_cell.length_c   1.000
_cell.angle_alpha   90.00
_cell.angle_beta   90.00
_cell.angle_gamma   90.00
#
_symmetry.space_group_name_H-M   'P 1'
#
loop_
_entity.id
_entity.type
_entity.pdbx_description
1 polymer ?
#
loop_
_entity_poly.entity_id
_entity_poly.type
_entity_poly.pdbx_seq_one_letter_code
_entity_poly.pdbx_strand_id
1 'polypeptide(L)'
;MTGGDWKDFYGACIAGNFPVVRYHIDHGMNPNYQHPEFEVTALVTAILNGHSEIALYLLENGADPRLRSDFDQLTPEQASLRREDTAVLSALRDRGALTWRSWLWRLKGPRAG
;
A
#
# COMPACT_ATOMS: atom_id res chain seq x y z
N MET A 1 18.46 4.40 -14.76
CA MET A 1 17.67 5.48 -14.11
C MET A 1 16.58 5.84 -15.10
N THR A 2 15.28 5.72 -14.85
CA THR A 2 14.51 5.75 -13.59
C THR A 2 13.28 4.86 -13.76
N GLY A 3 13.17 3.78 -13.00
CA GLY A 3 11.91 3.06 -12.86
C GLY A 3 10.94 3.95 -12.09
N GLY A 4 10.22 4.80 -12.80
CA GLY A 4 9.29 5.78 -12.24
C GLY A 4 9.94 7.00 -11.60
N ASP A 5 9.42 8.19 -11.88
CA ASP A 5 9.64 9.34 -11.00
C ASP A 5 8.81 9.10 -9.73
N TRP A 6 9.46 9.00 -8.57
CA TRP A 6 8.77 8.88 -7.29
C TRP A 6 7.69 9.96 -7.12
N LYS A 7 7.92 11.17 -7.65
CA LYS A 7 6.93 12.25 -7.57
C LYS A 7 5.67 11.92 -8.36
N ASP A 8 5.81 11.29 -9.52
CA ASP A 8 4.68 10.86 -10.34
C ASP A 8 3.91 9.71 -9.66
N PHE A 9 4.64 8.72 -9.16
CA PHE A 9 4.06 7.64 -8.37
C PHE A 9 3.31 8.14 -7.13
N TYR A 10 3.95 9.00 -6.35
CA TYR A 10 3.39 9.59 -5.14
C TYR A 10 2.17 10.48 -5.45
N GLY A 11 2.27 11.30 -6.52
CA GLY A 11 1.15 12.08 -7.02
C GLY A 11 -0.04 11.22 -7.43
N ALA A 12 0.20 10.06 -8.05
CA ALA A 12 -0.83 9.09 -8.38
C ALA A 12 -1.49 8.47 -7.13
N CYS A 13 -0.72 8.21 -6.07
CA CYS A 13 -1.27 7.75 -4.78
C CYS A 13 -2.17 8.81 -4.12
N ILE A 14 -1.85 10.11 -4.25
CA ILE A 14 -2.71 11.20 -3.76
C ILE A 14 -3.97 11.33 -4.63
N ALA A 15 -3.80 11.30 -5.96
CA ALA A 15 -4.89 11.52 -6.91
C ALA A 15 -5.85 10.33 -7.05
N GLY A 16 -5.49 9.15 -6.55
CA GLY A 16 -6.29 7.94 -6.73
C GLY A 16 -6.10 7.29 -8.10
N ASN A 17 -5.01 7.58 -8.80
CA ASN A 17 -4.77 7.09 -10.16
C ASN A 17 -4.17 5.68 -10.13
N PHE A 18 -5.04 4.68 -9.91
CA PHE A 18 -4.65 3.28 -9.84
C PHE A 18 -3.84 2.79 -11.06
N PRO A 19 -4.18 3.11 -12.32
CA PRO A 19 -3.38 2.72 -13.48
C PRO A 19 -1.91 3.16 -13.41
N VAL A 20 -1.63 4.38 -12.93
CA VAL A 20 -0.27 4.91 -12.81
C VAL A 20 0.46 4.27 -11.62
N VAL A 21 -0.21 4.10 -10.48
CA VAL A 21 0.35 3.35 -9.34
C VAL A 21 0.77 1.94 -9.77
N ARG A 22 -0.13 1.23 -10.45
CA ARG A 22 0.10 -0.12 -10.97
C ARG A 22 1.29 -0.15 -11.93
N TYR A 23 1.33 0.79 -12.88
CA TYR A 23 2.45 0.89 -13.82
C TYR A 23 3.80 0.98 -13.09
N HIS A 24 3.93 1.87 -12.10
CA HIS A 24 5.20 2.04 -11.38
C HIS A 24 5.59 0.80 -10.57
N ILE A 25 4.64 0.20 -9.84
CA ILE A 25 4.87 -1.01 -9.05
C ILE A 25 5.27 -2.18 -9.96
N ASP A 26 4.55 -2.39 -11.08
CA ASP A 26 4.86 -3.43 -12.06
C ASP A 26 6.26 -3.23 -12.71
N HIS A 27 6.79 -1.99 -12.70
CA HIS A 27 8.14 -1.65 -13.18
C HIS A 27 9.21 -1.62 -12.07
N GLY A 28 8.91 -2.19 -10.90
CA GLY A 28 9.89 -2.38 -9.82
C GLY A 28 10.05 -1.17 -8.90
N MET A 29 9.10 -0.22 -8.90
CA MET A 29 9.05 0.82 -7.87
C MET A 29 8.93 0.15 -6.49
N ASN A 30 9.80 0.56 -5.56
CA ASN A 30 9.73 0.06 -4.19
C ASN A 30 8.54 0.72 -3.46
N PRO A 31 7.50 -0.05 -3.06
CA PRO A 31 6.34 0.51 -2.35
C PRO A 31 6.68 1.05 -0.96
N ASN A 32 7.84 0.67 -0.41
CA ASN A 32 8.36 1.14 0.88
C ASN A 32 9.38 2.29 0.74
N TYR A 33 9.56 2.83 -0.46
CA TYR A 33 10.41 3.99 -0.62
C TYR A 33 9.83 5.16 0.19
N GLN A 34 10.67 5.75 1.03
CA GLN A 34 10.39 6.99 1.75
C GLN A 34 11.27 8.07 1.15
N HIS A 35 10.66 9.19 0.78
CA HIS A 35 11.43 10.31 0.24
C HIS A 35 12.35 10.88 1.33
N PRO A 36 13.66 11.07 1.11
CA PRO A 36 14.59 11.50 2.17
C PRO A 36 14.24 12.84 2.83
N GLU A 37 13.55 13.74 2.12
CA GLU A 37 13.19 15.06 2.63
C GLU A 37 11.77 15.15 3.20
N PHE A 38 10.87 14.27 2.75
CA PHE A 38 9.47 14.32 3.15
C PHE A 38 9.10 13.14 4.05
N GLU A 39 9.88 12.07 4.08
CA GLU A 39 9.69 10.88 4.92
C GLU A 39 8.25 10.29 4.88
N VAL A 40 7.58 10.51 3.75
CA VAL A 40 6.22 10.03 3.47
C VAL A 40 6.24 8.61 2.92
N THR A 41 5.18 7.87 3.18
CA THR A 41 5.00 6.48 2.70
C THR A 41 3.76 6.41 1.81
N ALA A 42 3.89 5.83 0.61
CA ALA A 42 2.79 5.73 -0.36
C ALA A 42 1.54 5.05 0.23
N LEU A 43 1.72 4.05 1.10
CA LEU A 43 0.65 3.36 1.79
C LEU A 43 -0.15 4.29 2.71
N VAL A 44 0.51 5.08 3.56
CA VAL A 44 -0.16 6.02 4.47
C VAL A 44 -0.91 7.09 3.67
N THR A 45 -0.28 7.62 2.64
CA THR A 45 -0.90 8.63 1.76
C THR A 45 -2.15 8.10 1.06
N ALA A 46 -2.10 6.89 0.50
CA ALA A 46 -3.27 6.28 -0.15
C ALA A 46 -4.43 6.10 0.84
N ILE A 47 -4.14 5.65 2.07
CA ILE A 47 -5.15 5.50 3.14
C ILE A 47 -5.76 6.85 3.51
N LEU A 48 -4.94 7.86 3.79
CA LEU A 48 -5.42 9.19 4.21
C LEU A 48 -6.27 9.87 3.13
N ASN A 49 -6.00 9.62 1.86
CA ASN A 49 -6.80 10.12 0.75
C ASN A 49 -8.03 9.24 0.44
N GLY A 50 -8.23 8.13 1.15
CA GLY A 50 -9.39 7.25 0.98
C GLY A 50 -9.31 6.31 -0.22
N HIS A 51 -8.11 6.12 -0.78
CA HIS A 51 -7.89 5.25 -1.94
C HIS A 51 -7.60 3.82 -1.49
N SER A 52 -8.60 3.17 -0.89
CA SER A 52 -8.48 1.83 -0.30
C SER A 52 -8.00 0.79 -1.32
N GLU A 53 -8.43 0.87 -2.58
CA GLU A 53 -7.97 -0.03 -3.66
C GLU A 53 -6.46 0.08 -3.89
N ILE A 54 -5.93 1.31 -3.92
CA ILE A 54 -4.49 1.57 -4.04
C ILE A 54 -3.77 1.06 -2.79
N ALA A 55 -4.29 1.33 -1.60
CA ALA A 55 -3.67 0.87 -0.35
C ALA A 55 -3.58 -0.67 -0.30
N LEU A 56 -4.64 -1.37 -0.69
CA LEU A 56 -4.66 -2.84 -0.77
C LEU A 56 -3.67 -3.35 -1.82
N TYR A 57 -3.60 -2.75 -2.99
CA TYR A 57 -2.65 -3.13 -4.04
C TYR A 57 -1.19 -2.88 -3.63
N LEU A 58 -0.89 -1.75 -2.97
CA LEU A 58 0.44 -1.49 -2.42
C LEU A 58 0.83 -2.55 -1.39
N LEU A 59 -0.11 -2.91 -0.51
CA LEU A 59 0.08 -4.00 0.43
C LEU A 59 0.36 -5.31 -0.33
N GLU A 60 -0.46 -5.69 -1.32
CA GLU A 60 -0.27 -6.91 -2.14
C GLU A 60 1.13 -7.01 -2.76
N ASN A 61 1.74 -5.86 -3.07
CA ASN A 61 3.08 -5.77 -3.66
C ASN A 61 4.21 -5.56 -2.63
N GLY A 62 3.94 -5.81 -1.34
CA GLY A 62 4.96 -5.84 -0.30
C GLY A 62 5.18 -4.52 0.43
N ALA A 63 4.22 -3.59 0.39
CA ALA A 63 4.23 -2.45 1.31
C ALA A 63 4.21 -2.95 2.77
N ASP A 64 5.10 -2.40 3.60
CA ASP A 64 5.23 -2.73 5.02
C ASP A 64 4.06 -2.08 5.78
N PRO A 65 3.17 -2.89 6.39
CA PRO A 65 2.01 -2.40 7.11
C PRO A 65 2.36 -1.60 8.38
N ARG A 66 3.63 -1.61 8.80
CA ARG A 66 4.12 -0.91 10.00
C ARG A 66 4.96 0.32 9.69
N LEU A 67 5.27 0.58 8.41
CA LEU A 67 6.14 1.68 8.02
C LEU A 67 5.44 3.02 8.25
N ARG A 68 5.92 3.76 9.26
CA ARG A 68 5.36 5.05 9.65
C ARG A 68 5.69 6.11 8.59
N SER A 69 4.71 6.94 8.25
CA SER A 69 4.96 8.21 7.56
C SER A 69 5.34 9.24 8.63
N ASP A 70 6.57 9.74 8.61
CA ASP A 70 7.03 10.70 9.62
C ASP A 70 6.44 12.10 9.39
N PHE A 71 6.11 12.44 8.14
CA PHE A 71 5.36 13.66 7.82
C PHE A 71 3.97 13.68 8.44
N ASP A 72 3.22 12.60 8.27
CA ASP A 72 1.87 12.49 8.82
C ASP A 72 1.88 12.14 10.32
N GLN A 73 3.03 11.66 10.84
CA GLN A 73 3.19 11.06 12.15
C GLN A 73 2.23 9.90 12.42
N LEU A 74 1.89 9.14 11.38
CA LEU A 74 0.93 8.05 11.43
C LEU A 74 1.53 6.76 10.86
N THR A 75 1.25 5.65 11.54
CA THR A 75 1.38 4.32 10.94
C THR A 75 0.20 4.05 10.01
N PRO A 76 0.32 3.09 9.07
CA PRO A 76 -0.80 2.69 8.23
C PRO A 76 -2.05 2.28 9.04
N GLU A 77 -1.87 1.65 10.21
CA GLU A 77 -2.97 1.31 11.11
C GLU A 77 -3.65 2.56 11.68
N GLN A 78 -2.87 3.51 12.20
CA GLN A 78 -3.42 4.76 12.74
C GLN A 78 -4.13 5.59 11.66
N ALA A 79 -3.58 5.62 10.44
CA ALA A 79 -4.22 6.25 9.29
C ALA A 79 -5.57 5.59 8.94
N SER A 80 -5.63 4.25 8.96
CA SER A 80 -6.86 3.50 8.68
C SER A 80 -7.93 3.74 9.75
N LEU A 81 -7.53 3.81 11.02
CA LEU A 81 -8.42 4.15 12.14
C LEU A 81 -8.97 5.58 12.01
N ARG A 82 -8.11 6.55 11.66
CA ARG A 82 -8.51 7.96 11.47
C ARG A 82 -9.52 8.13 10.33
N ARG A 83 -9.46 7.26 9.33
CA ARG A 83 -10.36 7.23 8.17
C ARG A 83 -11.59 6.35 8.35
N GLU A 84 -11.64 5.58 9.44
CA GLU A 84 -12.63 4.53 9.66
C GLU A 84 -12.65 3.47 8.54
N ASP A 85 -11.49 3.26 7.88
CA ASP A 85 -11.32 2.31 6.78
C ASP A 85 -11.10 0.90 7.33
N THR A 86 -12.20 0.21 7.58
CA THR A 86 -12.19 -1.16 8.12
C THR A 86 -11.60 -2.19 7.16
N ALA A 87 -11.69 -1.97 5.84
CA ALA A 87 -11.17 -2.87 4.82
C ALA A 87 -9.64 -2.85 4.83
N VAL A 88 -9.03 -1.66 4.79
CA VAL A 88 -7.56 -1.56 4.87
C VAL A 88 -7.07 -1.93 6.26
N LEU A 89 -7.78 -1.53 7.33
CA LEU A 89 -7.42 -1.90 8.70
C LEU A 89 -7.36 -3.41 8.91
N SER A 90 -8.35 -4.15 8.41
CA SER A 90 -8.35 -5.62 8.46
C SER A 90 -7.20 -6.21 7.64
N ALA A 91 -6.95 -5.70 6.43
CA ALA A 91 -5.83 -6.15 5.60
C ALA A 91 -4.46 -5.93 6.27
N LEU A 92 -4.27 -4.78 6.94
CA LEU A 92 -3.05 -4.48 7.70
C LEU A 92 -2.83 -5.48 8.85
N ARG A 93 -3.90 -5.77 9.62
CA ARG A 93 -3.86 -6.71 10.75
C ARG A 93 -3.65 -8.16 10.31
N ASP A 94 -4.31 -8.58 9.24
CA ASP A 94 -4.17 -9.91 8.67
C ASP A 94 -2.74 -10.18 8.16
N ARG A 95 -2.10 -9.15 7.59
CA ARG A 95 -0.70 -9.22 7.12
C ARG A 95 0.32 -9.14 8.24
N GLY A 96 -0.04 -8.50 9.36
CA GLY A 96 0.71 -8.61 10.61
C GLY A 96 0.59 -9.99 11.27
N ALA A 97 -0.45 -10.77 10.93
CA ALA A 97 -0.75 -12.02 11.61
C ALA A 97 -0.12 -13.27 10.99
N LEU A 98 -0.22 -13.56 9.69
CA LEU A 98 0.26 -14.86 9.16
C LEU A 98 0.60 -14.85 7.66
N THR A 99 1.84 -15.27 7.38
CA THR A 99 2.39 -15.87 6.16
C THR A 99 1.47 -15.96 4.93
N TRP A 100 1.91 -15.30 3.85
CA TRP A 100 1.33 -15.15 2.49
C TRP A 100 0.65 -16.37 1.84
N ARG A 101 0.85 -17.57 2.38
CA ARG A 101 0.34 -18.84 1.84
C ARG A 101 -1.14 -19.10 2.15
N SER A 102 -1.71 -18.50 3.20
CA SER A 102 -3.10 -18.82 3.62
C SER A 102 -4.19 -18.02 2.87
N TRP A 103 -3.87 -16.80 2.42
CA TRP A 103 -4.82 -15.90 1.75
C TRP A 103 -4.95 -16.24 0.26
N LEU A 104 -3.83 -16.52 -0.43
CA LEU A 104 -3.87 -17.02 -1.81
C LEU A 104 -4.45 -18.42 -1.94
N TRP A 105 -4.29 -19.30 -0.94
CA TRP A 105 -4.97 -20.59 -0.93
C TRP A 105 -6.50 -20.45 -0.88
N ARG A 106 -7.01 -19.40 -0.21
CA ARG A 106 -8.46 -19.11 -0.12
C ARG A 106 -9.04 -18.48 -1.39
N LEU A 107 -8.26 -17.71 -2.15
CA LEU A 107 -8.72 -17.06 -3.39
C LEU A 107 -8.41 -17.88 -4.66
N LYS A 108 -7.38 -18.72 -4.65
CA LYS A 108 -6.94 -19.53 -5.81
C LYS A 108 -6.66 -21.00 -5.44
N GLY A 109 -7.47 -21.58 -4.56
CA GLY A 109 -7.45 -23.03 -4.31
C GLY A 109 -7.62 -23.84 -5.60
N PRO A 110 -7.14 -25.10 -5.64
CA PRO A 110 -7.04 -25.85 -6.88
C PRO A 110 -8.42 -25.97 -7.54
N ARG A 111 -8.51 -25.57 -8.82
CA ARG A 111 -9.64 -25.99 -9.66
C ARG A 111 -9.62 -27.50 -9.67
N ALA A 112 -10.60 -28.10 -9.00
CA ALA A 112 -10.82 -29.53 -9.03
C ALA A 112 -10.89 -29.99 -10.50
N GLY A 113 -10.00 -30.90 -10.85
CA GLY A 113 -9.93 -31.63 -12.11
C GLY A 113 -9.20 -32.93 -11.83
#